data_AF-A0A925W819-F1
#
_entry.id   AF-A0A925W819-F1
#
_cell.length_a   1.000
_cell.length_b   1.000
_cell.length_c   1.000
_cell.angle_alpha   90.00
_cell.angle_beta   90.00
_cell.angle_gamma   90.00
#
_symmetry.space_group_name_H-M   'P 1'
#
loop_
_entity.id
_entity.type
_entity.pdbx_description
1 polymer ?
#
loop_
_entity_poly.entity_id
_entity_poly.type
_entity_poly.pdbx_seq_one_letter_code
_entity_poly.pdbx_strand_id
1 'polypeptide(L)'
;VVVLGAFGWQALLPVLAGAGWTVPRPRPRFGHGAHVAMMGDRGPLHVFGCYHVSQQNTFTGRLTPAMLEEVLRTAATAAGLYGTST
;
A
#
# COMPACT_ATOMS: atom_id res chain seq x y z
N VAL A 1 3.11 -4.27 2.43
CA VAL A 1 2.55 -4.59 1.09
C VAL A 1 2.25 -3.30 0.36
N VAL A 2 2.68 -3.16 -0.89
CA VAL A 2 2.31 -2.02 -1.76
C VAL A 2 1.41 -2.53 -2.88
N VAL A 3 0.25 -1.90 -3.06
CA VAL A 3 -0.78 -2.32 -4.01
C VAL A 3 -0.84 -1.35 -5.17
N LEU A 4 -0.66 -1.86 -6.39
CA LEU A 4 -0.64 -1.08 -7.61
C LEU A 4 -2.03 -1.06 -8.26
N GLY A 5 -2.77 0.02 -8.04
CA GLY A 5 -4.09 0.26 -8.61
C GLY A 5 -5.28 -0.19 -7.75
N ALA A 6 -6.44 0.37 -8.08
CA ALA A 6 -7.68 0.18 -7.32
C ALA A 6 -8.19 -1.27 -7.36
N PHE A 7 -7.99 -1.97 -8.48
CA PHE A 7 -8.42 -3.36 -8.63
C PHE A 7 -7.71 -4.27 -7.63
N GLY A 8 -6.38 -4.19 -7.57
CA GLY A 8 -5.59 -4.96 -6.60
C GLY A 8 -5.97 -4.63 -5.16
N TRP A 9 -6.31 -3.37 -4.87
CA TRP A 9 -6.73 -2.96 -3.53
C TRP A 9 -8.03 -3.65 -3.12
N GLN A 10 -9.05 -3.61 -3.98
CA GLN A 10 -10.32 -4.26 -3.70
C GLN A 10 -10.19 -5.78 -3.61
N ALA A 11 -9.35 -6.39 -4.44
CA ALA A 11 -9.10 -7.82 -4.43
C ALA A 11 -8.32 -8.29 -3.18
N LEU A 12 -7.39 -7.47 -2.67
CA LEU A 12 -6.55 -7.82 -1.53
C LEU A 12 -7.31 -7.84 -0.20
N LEU A 13 -8.20 -6.87 0.05
CA LEU A 13 -8.84 -6.72 1.37
C LEU A 13 -9.59 -7.98 1.86
N PRO A 14 -10.39 -8.69 1.04
CA PRO A 14 -11.02 -9.94 1.46
C PRO A 14 -10.01 -11.05 1.74
N VAL A 15 -8.93 -11.12 0.96
CA VAL A 15 -7.86 -12.11 1.15
C VAL A 15 -7.16 -11.90 2.49
N LEU A 16 -6.85 -10.63 2.85
CA LEU A 16 -6.24 -10.31 4.14
C LEU A 16 -7.17 -10.65 5.31
N ALA A 17 -8.47 -10.37 5.18
CA ALA A 17 -9.46 -10.75 6.19
C ALA A 17 -9.52 -12.29 6.39
N GLY A 18 -9.57 -13.05 5.29
CA GLY A 18 -9.54 -14.52 5.34
C GLY A 18 -8.22 -15.09 5.85
N ALA A 19 -7.15 -14.30 5.81
CA ALA A 19 -5.81 -14.67 6.25
C ALA A 19 -5.46 -14.20 7.67
N GLY A 20 -6.45 -13.75 8.46
CA GLY A 20 -6.32 -13.43 9.88
C GLY A 20 -6.00 -11.97 10.23
N TRP A 21 -6.04 -11.04 9.26
CA TRP A 21 -5.88 -9.61 9.54
C TRP A 21 -7.23 -8.91 9.73
N THR A 22 -7.29 -8.00 10.72
CA THR A 22 -8.46 -7.18 11.00
C THR A 22 -8.53 -6.02 10.02
N VAL A 23 -9.40 -6.15 9.00
CA VAL A 23 -9.66 -5.08 8.04
C VAL A 23 -10.61 -4.03 8.64
N PRO A 24 -10.26 -2.73 8.66
CA PRO A 24 -11.13 -1.68 9.20
C PRO A 24 -12.51 -1.61 8.55
N ARG A 25 -13.50 -1.16 9.33
CA ARG A 25 -14.86 -0.84 8.88
C ARG A 25 -15.18 0.63 9.19
N PRO A 26 -15.62 1.45 8.21
CA PRO A 26 -15.87 1.11 6.81
C PRO A 26 -14.58 0.69 6.07
N ARG A 27 -14.74 -0.09 4.98
CA ARG A 27 -13.60 -0.59 4.22
C ARG A 27 -12.75 0.58 3.72
N PRO A 28 -11.41 0.53 3.90
CA PRO A 28 -10.53 1.57 3.40
C PRO A 28 -10.69 1.80 1.89
N ARG A 29 -10.82 3.07 1.49
CA ARG A 29 -10.90 3.45 0.07
C ARG A 29 -9.50 3.43 -0.53
N PHE A 30 -9.41 3.07 -1.82
CA PHE A 30 -8.17 3.18 -2.56
C PHE A 30 -7.83 4.64 -2.86
N GLY A 31 -6.54 4.97 -2.79
CA GLY A 31 -5.95 6.20 -3.27
C GLY A 31 -4.43 6.04 -3.41
N HIS A 32 -3.78 6.86 -4.24
CA HIS A 32 -2.32 6.94 -4.22
C HIS A 32 -1.85 7.55 -2.90
N GLY A 33 -0.85 6.93 -2.27
CA GLY A 33 -0.38 7.28 -0.94
C GLY A 33 -1.30 6.81 0.19
N ALA A 34 -2.42 6.13 -0.09
CA ALA A 34 -3.28 5.59 0.96
C ALA A 34 -2.49 4.60 1.81
N HIS A 35 -2.64 4.66 3.13
CA HIS A 35 -1.97 3.76 4.07
C HIS A 35 -2.95 3.22 5.09
N VAL A 36 -2.88 1.91 5.31
CA VAL A 36 -3.64 1.22 6.36
C VAL A 36 -2.70 0.31 7.12
N ALA A 37 -2.65 0.48 8.44
CA ALA A 37 -2.05 -0.48 9.35
C ALA A 37 -3.14 -1.44 9.84
N MET A 38 -2.88 -2.74 9.77
CA MET A 38 -3.79 -3.78 10.23
C MET A 38 -3.09 -4.66 11.26
N MET A 39 -3.80 -5.05 12.31
CA MET A 39 -3.35 -6.06 13.25
C MET A 39 -3.87 -7.43 12.79
N GLY A 40 -3.06 -8.46 12.95
CA GLY A 40 -3.47 -9.83 12.67
C GLY A 40 -2.54 -10.83 13.33
N ASP A 41 -2.87 -12.11 13.20
CA ASP A 41 -2.21 -13.21 13.93
C ASP A 41 -0.71 -13.33 13.60
N ARG A 42 -0.30 -12.85 12.43
CA ARG A 42 1.10 -12.83 11.97
C ARG A 42 1.83 -11.52 12.28
N GLY A 43 1.24 -10.67 13.12
CA GLY A 43 1.78 -9.35 13.47
C GLY A 43 1.21 -8.21 12.62
N PRO A 44 1.71 -6.97 12.85
CA PRO A 44 1.23 -5.79 12.16
C PRO A 44 1.55 -5.87 10.66
N LEU A 45 0.59 -5.45 9.84
CA LEU A 45 0.73 -5.36 8.39
C LEU A 45 0.42 -3.93 7.93
N HIS A 46 1.40 -3.32 7.25
CA HIS A 46 1.19 -2.06 6.56
C HIS A 46 0.85 -2.30 5.09
N VAL A 47 -0.28 -1.76 4.65
CA VAL A 47 -0.76 -1.81 3.26
C VAL A 47 -0.79 -0.40 2.69
N PHE A 48 -0.10 -0.20 1.57
CA PHE A 48 0.00 1.08 0.87
C PHE A 48 -0.68 1.00 -0.50
N GLY A 49 -1.41 2.04 -0.88
CA GLY A 49 -2.00 2.22 -2.20
C GLY A 49 -1.10 3.08 -3.08
N CYS A 50 -0.82 2.63 -4.29
CA CYS A 50 -0.17 3.41 -5.32
C CYS A 50 -1.01 3.34 -6.59
N TYR A 51 -1.05 4.43 -7.37
CA TYR A 51 -1.54 4.33 -8.74
C TYR A 51 -0.76 3.25 -9.50
N HIS A 52 -1.45 2.60 -10.44
CA HIS A 52 -0.85 1.56 -11.25
C HIS A 52 0.21 2.16 -12.18
N VAL A 53 1.35 1.48 -12.35
CA VAL A 53 2.47 1.90 -13.20
C VAL A 53 2.22 1.63 -14.69
N SER A 54 1.01 1.92 -15.18
CA SER A 54 0.67 1.79 -16.60
C SER A 54 1.19 2.97 -17.41
N GLN A 55 1.41 2.75 -18.71
CA GLN A 55 1.78 3.80 -19.67
C GLN A 55 0.80 4.98 -19.62
N GLN A 56 -0.51 4.72 -19.55
CA GLN A 56 -1.51 5.78 -19.43
C GLN A 56 -1.24 6.68 -18.22
N ASN A 57 -0.95 6.13 -17.04
CA ASN A 57 -0.72 6.93 -15.84
C ASN A 57 0.62 7.67 -15.89
N THR A 58 1.66 7.04 -16.43
CA THR A 58 3.00 7.64 -16.46
C THR A 58 3.14 8.68 -17.57
N PHE A 59 2.58 8.46 -18.76
CA PHE A 59 2.69 9.41 -19.88
C PHE A 59 1.81 10.65 -19.68
N THR A 60 0.67 10.51 -19.01
CA THR A 60 -0.21 11.65 -18.69
C THR A 60 0.23 12.42 -17.44
N GLY A 61 1.26 11.96 -16.73
CA GLY A 61 1.72 12.56 -15.48
C GLY A 61 0.82 12.29 -14.27
N ARG A 62 -0.23 11.47 -14.41
CA ARG A 62 -1.08 11.04 -13.28
C ARG A 62 -0.29 10.28 -12.21
N LEU A 63 0.78 9.60 -12.60
CA LEU A 63 1.79 9.04 -11.71
C LEU A 63 3.17 9.45 -12.20
N THR A 64 3.92 10.18 -11.37
CA THR A 64 5.31 10.54 -11.66
C THR A 64 6.29 9.56 -10.98
N PRO A 65 7.56 9.48 -11.43
CA PRO A 65 8.59 8.71 -10.73
C PRO A 65 8.75 9.13 -9.26
N ALA A 66 8.79 10.45 -8.97
CA ALA A 66 8.91 10.97 -7.61
C ALA A 66 7.76 10.52 -6.70
N MET A 67 6.53 10.48 -7.21
CA MET A 67 5.37 9.96 -6.47
C MET A 67 5.49 8.47 -6.15
N LEU A 68 5.98 7.67 -7.10
CA LEU A 68 6.22 6.24 -6.87
C LEU A 68 7.34 6.02 -5.85
N GLU A 69 8.45 6.73 -6.00
CA GLU A 69 9.58 6.71 -5.08
C GLU A 69 9.16 7.04 -3.65
N GLU A 70 8.29 8.04 -3.47
CA GLU A 70 7.80 8.43 -2.15
C GLU A 70 7.00 7.32 -1.46
N VAL A 71 6.12 6.63 -2.19
CA VAL A 71 5.37 5.49 -1.64
C VAL A 71 6.32 4.34 -1.29
N LEU A 72 7.31 4.05 -2.14
CA LEU A 72 8.29 2.99 -1.88
C LEU A 72 9.17 3.33 -0.67
N ARG A 73 9.63 4.57 -0.54
CA ARG A 73 10.43 5.05 0.59
C ARG A 73 9.65 4.97 1.90
N THR A 74 8.39 5.41 1.88
CA THR A 74 7.50 5.32 3.05
C THR A 74 7.27 3.86 3.45
N ALA A 75 7.02 2.98 2.47
CA ALA A 75 6.82 1.56 2.72
C ALA A 75 8.09 0.88 3.26
N ALA A 76 9.27 1.23 2.74
CA ALA A 76 10.55 0.73 3.21
C ALA A 76 10.85 1.19 4.65
N THR A 77 10.53 2.44 4.98
CA THR A 77 10.62 2.96 6.35
C THR A 77 9.71 2.19 7.30
N ALA A 78 8.44 1.99 6.93
CA ALA A 78 7.48 1.22 7.73
C ALA A 78 7.88 -0.26 7.89
N ALA A 79 8.63 -0.81 6.94
CA ALA A 79 9.18 -2.16 7.00
C ALA A 79 10.52 -2.24 7.76
N GLY A 80 11.04 -1.12 8.28
CA GLY A 80 12.31 -1.07 9.00
C GLY A 80 13.55 -1.27 8.11
N LEU A 81 13.42 -1.17 6.78
CA LEU A 81 14.50 -1.49 5.85
C LEU A 81 15.65 -0.47 5.87
N TYR A 82 15.44 0.71 6.43
CA TYR A 82 16.48 1.74 6.51
C TYR A 82 17.29 1.71 7.80
N GLY A 83 16.96 0.85 8.77
CA GLY A 83 17.68 0.72 10.04
C GLY A 83 17.66 1.99 10.89
N THR A 84 17.34 1.88 12.17
CA THR A 84 17.88 2.85 13.13
C THR A 84 19.38 2.59 13.19
N SER A 85 20.19 3.46 12.61
CA SER A 85 21.58 3.59 13.06
C SER A 85 21.53 4.01 14.53
N THR A 86 21.57 3.03 15.43
CA THR A 86 21.83 3.22 16.86
C THR A 86 22.59 2.01 17.34
#